data_AF-A0A1P6BLZ8-F1
#
_entry.id   AF-A0A1P6BLZ8-F1
#
_cell.length_a   1.000
_cell.length_b   1.000
_cell.length_c   1.000
_cell.angle_alpha   90.00
_cell.angle_beta   90.00
_cell.angle_gamma   90.00
#
_symmetry.space_group_name_H-M   'P 1'
#
loop_
_entity.id
_entity.type
_entity.pdbx_description
1 polymer ?
#
loop_
_entity_poly.entity_id
_entity_poly.type
_entity_poly.pdbx_seq_one_letter_code
_entity_poly.pdbx_strand_id
1 'polypeptide(L)'
;MAEIIIPEIYTRESNTDHNGRKVPVSLTKKFSYGTAGFRANATYLPFIVFRVGYLAGIRARYLNQTIGVMITASHNPMEDNGVKIVDPMGGMLDAAWENYADLIVNASDSEFLRKSQEFLRQFSGRVVENATVFTAIDTRPSSKYIEEAALCGAQCARVGGRRLGLLTTPQLHYIVRCQNDSSYGVPTEAGYYAKVQNALAGLNFVTRCGKAYIPTLHLDCANGIGAQKFPLMCISWSVLVVNLMNDQKTQLNDKCGADYVKIEKKFPRNFDKIQAFERCAAFDGDADRLVYFYRDASNEFVLIDGDKIAALFAKYITEQVTGAGLSDVFMVSVIQTGYANGNSTKFLRDKMGVHVCCVATGIKNLQKEAVKYDIAVYFEANGHGTVYFSPRFYDILRQ
;
A
#
# COMPACT_ATOMS: atom_id res chain seq x y z
N MET A 1 -3.88 -4.26 -38.64
CA MET A 1 -3.72 -3.83 -37.23
C MET A 1 -2.36 -3.18 -37.10
N ALA A 2 -2.25 -1.98 -36.53
CA ALA A 2 -0.95 -1.33 -36.34
C ALA A 2 -0.02 -2.22 -35.50
N GLU A 3 1.23 -2.33 -35.94
CA GLU A 3 2.28 -3.14 -35.31
C GLU A 3 2.63 -2.56 -33.93
N ILE A 4 2.90 -3.43 -32.95
CA ILE A 4 3.39 -2.99 -31.63
C ILE A 4 4.86 -2.63 -31.81
N ILE A 5 5.20 -1.37 -31.57
CA ILE A 5 6.58 -0.90 -31.60
C ILE A 5 7.04 -0.70 -30.16
N ILE A 6 8.06 -1.45 -29.74
CA ILE A 6 8.68 -1.30 -28.42
C ILE A 6 9.80 -0.26 -28.56
N PRO A 7 9.76 0.85 -27.80
CA PRO A 7 10.85 1.82 -27.82
C PRO A 7 12.18 1.17 -27.40
N GLU A 8 13.25 1.43 -28.15
CA GLU A 8 14.55 0.79 -27.94
C GLU A 8 15.07 0.97 -26.50
N ILE A 9 14.82 2.15 -25.90
CA ILE A 9 15.22 2.50 -24.53
C ILE A 9 14.55 1.65 -23.44
N TYR A 10 13.50 0.89 -23.77
CA TYR A 10 12.77 -0.02 -22.88
C TYR A 10 12.93 -1.49 -23.27
N THR A 11 13.92 -1.81 -24.09
CA THR A 11 14.38 -3.18 -24.34
C THR A 11 15.38 -3.61 -23.28
N ARG A 12 15.64 -4.91 -23.12
CA ARG A 12 16.69 -5.37 -22.21
C ARG A 12 18.07 -4.97 -22.71
N GLU A 13 18.32 -5.02 -24.01
CA GLU A 13 19.62 -4.70 -24.61
C GLU A 13 19.96 -3.21 -24.57
N SER A 14 18.94 -2.35 -24.67
CA SER A 14 19.10 -0.88 -24.69
C SER A 14 18.41 -0.14 -23.54
N ASN A 15 18.09 -0.84 -22.45
CA ASN A 15 17.55 -0.25 -21.22
C ASN A 15 18.41 0.96 -20.79
N THR A 16 17.76 2.11 -20.62
CA THR A 16 18.42 3.36 -20.24
C THR A 16 17.88 3.81 -18.88
N ASP A 17 18.77 4.10 -17.93
CA ASP A 17 18.39 4.50 -16.57
C ASP A 17 17.85 5.94 -16.50
N HIS A 18 17.40 6.33 -15.30
CA HIS A 18 16.87 7.67 -15.00
C HIS A 18 17.90 8.80 -15.11
N ASN A 19 19.18 8.49 -15.31
CA ASN A 19 20.26 9.45 -15.57
C ASN A 19 20.68 9.46 -17.05
N GLY A 20 19.96 8.75 -17.93
CA GLY A 20 20.26 8.66 -19.35
C GLY A 20 21.40 7.70 -19.70
N ARG A 21 21.84 6.86 -18.76
CA ARG A 21 22.94 5.90 -19.00
C ARG A 21 22.38 4.58 -19.53
N LYS A 22 23.01 4.03 -20.56
CA LYS A 22 22.68 2.68 -21.06
C LYS A 22 23.09 1.63 -20.02
N VAL A 23 22.14 0.86 -19.53
CA VAL A 23 22.31 -0.23 -18.56
C VAL A 23 21.65 -1.50 -19.12
N PRO A 24 22.34 -2.24 -20.02
CA PRO A 24 21.82 -3.48 -20.58
C PRO A 24 21.56 -4.53 -19.51
N VAL A 25 20.49 -5.30 -19.66
CA VAL A 25 20.04 -6.29 -18.67
C VAL A 25 20.07 -7.70 -19.25
N SER A 26 21.14 -8.45 -18.97
CA SER A 26 21.32 -9.84 -19.40
C SER A 26 20.08 -10.71 -19.13
N LEU A 27 19.75 -11.62 -20.04
CA LEU A 27 18.66 -12.60 -19.89
C LEU A 27 18.84 -13.54 -18.69
N THR A 28 20.07 -13.70 -18.20
CA THR A 28 20.37 -14.48 -16.99
C THR A 28 19.92 -13.79 -15.71
N LYS A 29 19.77 -12.45 -15.72
CA LYS A 29 19.22 -11.70 -14.58
C LYS A 29 17.70 -11.82 -14.57
N LYS A 30 17.18 -12.64 -13.65
CA LYS A 30 15.74 -12.85 -13.48
C LYS A 30 15.16 -11.93 -12.40
N PHE A 31 13.89 -11.60 -12.57
CA PHE A 31 13.09 -10.78 -11.66
C PHE A 31 11.82 -11.55 -11.32
N SER A 32 11.25 -11.34 -10.13
CA SER A 32 9.96 -11.95 -9.77
C SER A 32 9.01 -10.91 -9.19
N TYR A 33 7.74 -11.01 -9.57
CA TYR A 33 6.60 -10.27 -9.11
C TYR A 33 6.20 -10.86 -7.77
N GLY A 34 6.92 -10.47 -6.72
CA GLY A 34 6.64 -10.91 -5.36
C GLY A 34 5.36 -10.29 -4.80
N THR A 35 5.15 -10.46 -3.49
CA THR A 35 3.98 -9.94 -2.77
C THR A 35 3.75 -8.43 -2.92
N ALA A 36 4.80 -7.67 -3.25
CA ALA A 36 4.77 -6.23 -3.43
C ALA A 36 5.19 -5.77 -4.84
N GLY A 37 5.01 -6.64 -5.85
CA GLY A 37 5.40 -6.39 -7.24
C GLY A 37 6.89 -6.57 -7.49
N PHE A 38 7.40 -5.98 -8.57
CA PHE A 38 8.84 -5.99 -8.85
C PHE A 38 9.54 -4.90 -8.05
N ARG A 39 10.67 -5.24 -7.42
CA ARG A 39 11.58 -4.30 -6.76
C ARG A 39 13.01 -4.63 -7.13
N ALA A 40 13.78 -3.61 -7.47
CA ALA A 40 15.20 -3.73 -7.77
C ALA A 40 15.85 -2.35 -7.71
N ASN A 41 17.17 -2.31 -7.89
CA ASN A 41 17.87 -1.06 -8.15
C ASN A 41 17.20 -0.31 -9.31
N ALA A 42 16.99 1.00 -9.15
CA ALA A 42 16.25 1.82 -10.08
C ALA A 42 16.84 1.85 -11.51
N THR A 43 18.11 1.52 -11.68
CA THR A 43 18.76 1.44 -13.00
C THR A 43 18.20 0.33 -13.89
N TYR A 44 17.65 -0.74 -13.31
CA TYR A 44 17.06 -1.86 -14.05
C TYR A 44 15.57 -1.70 -14.33
N LEU A 45 14.91 -0.74 -13.68
CA LEU A 45 13.45 -0.64 -13.72
C LEU A 45 12.84 -0.15 -15.03
N PRO A 46 13.46 0.70 -15.88
CA PRO A 46 12.75 1.27 -17.03
C PRO A 46 12.13 0.22 -17.96
N PHE A 47 12.89 -0.80 -18.40
CA PHE A 47 12.31 -1.88 -19.22
C PHE A 47 11.28 -2.73 -18.44
N ILE A 48 11.49 -2.96 -17.13
CA ILE A 48 10.58 -3.74 -16.28
C ILE A 48 9.23 -3.02 -16.20
N VAL A 49 9.26 -1.73 -15.86
CA VAL A 49 8.07 -0.92 -15.68
C VAL A 49 7.35 -0.67 -16.99
N PHE A 50 8.07 -0.58 -18.11
CA PHE A 50 7.45 -0.59 -19.44
C PHE A 50 6.61 -1.85 -19.66
N ARG A 51 7.19 -3.03 -19.43
CA ARG A 51 6.49 -4.31 -19.61
C ARG A 51 5.32 -4.47 -18.61
N VAL A 52 5.47 -3.97 -17.38
CA VAL A 52 4.40 -3.95 -16.38
C VAL A 52 3.28 -2.98 -16.76
N GLY A 53 3.60 -1.81 -17.29
CA GLY A 53 2.63 -0.86 -17.82
C GLY A 53 1.84 -1.44 -19.00
N TYR A 54 2.52 -2.19 -19.87
CA TYR A 54 1.87 -2.97 -20.92
C TYR A 54 0.90 -4.00 -20.33
N LEU A 55 1.32 -4.79 -19.34
CA LEU A 55 0.43 -5.76 -18.69
C LEU A 55 -0.76 -5.09 -17.99
N ALA A 56 -0.56 -3.95 -17.34
CA ALA A 56 -1.63 -3.17 -16.73
C ALA A 56 -2.64 -2.70 -17.78
N GLY A 57 -2.18 -2.27 -18.96
CA GLY A 57 -3.05 -1.98 -20.10
C GLY A 57 -3.82 -3.21 -20.58
N ILE A 58 -3.18 -4.37 -20.70
CA ILE A 58 -3.87 -5.63 -21.04
C ILE A 58 -4.91 -6.00 -19.99
N ARG A 59 -4.58 -5.87 -18.70
CA ARG A 59 -5.49 -6.12 -17.59
C ARG A 59 -6.70 -5.17 -17.62
N ALA A 60 -6.47 -3.88 -17.90
CA ALA A 60 -7.51 -2.87 -18.03
C ALA A 60 -8.47 -3.21 -19.19
N ARG A 61 -7.96 -3.68 -20.32
CA ARG A 61 -8.77 -4.14 -21.47
C ARG A 61 -9.57 -5.38 -21.15
N TYR A 62 -8.94 -6.35 -20.51
CA TYR A 62 -9.57 -7.61 -20.14
C TYR A 62 -10.78 -7.39 -19.23
N LEU A 63 -10.64 -6.48 -18.26
CA LEU A 63 -11.70 -6.17 -17.30
C LEU A 63 -12.62 -5.02 -17.74
N ASN A 64 -12.25 -4.28 -18.80
CA ASN A 64 -12.87 -3.01 -19.19
C ASN A 64 -13.04 -2.06 -17.97
N GLN A 65 -11.95 -1.86 -17.22
CA GLN A 65 -11.93 -1.12 -15.97
C GLN A 65 -10.61 -0.35 -15.80
N THR A 66 -10.59 0.61 -14.87
CA THR A 66 -9.38 1.31 -14.49
C THR A 66 -8.44 0.42 -13.67
N ILE A 67 -7.17 0.41 -14.03
CA ILE A 67 -6.09 -0.29 -13.30
C ILE A 67 -5.08 0.72 -12.78
N GLY A 68 -4.58 0.52 -11.57
CA GLY A 68 -3.52 1.35 -11.00
C GLY A 68 -2.13 0.75 -11.23
N VAL A 69 -1.12 1.62 -11.36
CA VAL A 69 0.29 1.28 -11.31
C VAL A 69 0.97 2.22 -10.33
N MET A 70 1.42 1.69 -9.19
CA MET A 70 2.19 2.44 -8.19
C MET A 70 3.68 2.21 -8.42
N ILE A 71 4.44 3.31 -8.47
CA ILE A 71 5.90 3.26 -8.57
C ILE A 71 6.49 3.67 -7.23
N THR A 72 6.98 2.65 -6.52
CA THR A 72 7.58 2.79 -5.20
C THR A 72 8.28 1.49 -4.80
N ALA A 73 9.31 1.60 -3.97
CA ALA A 73 9.85 0.49 -3.20
C ALA A 73 9.62 0.60 -1.69
N SER A 74 8.66 1.41 -1.21
CA SER A 74 8.25 1.44 0.20
C SER A 74 9.46 1.69 1.12
N HIS A 75 9.76 0.79 2.05
CA HIS A 75 10.87 0.82 3.01
C HIS A 75 12.28 0.61 2.42
N ASN A 76 12.43 0.21 1.15
CA ASN A 76 13.74 -0.03 0.55
C ASN A 76 14.64 1.24 0.54
N PRO A 77 15.98 1.09 0.45
CA PRO A 77 16.91 2.21 0.24
C PRO A 77 16.57 3.06 -0.98
N MET A 78 16.95 4.34 -0.98
CA MET A 78 16.55 5.34 -1.99
C MET A 78 16.96 4.98 -3.44
N GLU A 79 18.05 4.25 -3.62
CA GLU A 79 18.58 3.79 -4.91
C GLU A 79 17.74 2.68 -5.56
N ASP A 80 16.92 1.99 -4.77
CA ASP A 80 15.94 1.04 -5.27
C ASP A 80 14.68 1.77 -5.76
N ASN A 81 13.88 1.10 -6.57
CA ASN A 81 12.50 1.47 -6.81
C ASN A 81 11.69 0.20 -7.12
N GLY A 82 10.39 0.34 -7.34
CA GLY A 82 9.52 -0.79 -7.62
C GLY A 82 8.30 -0.40 -8.43
N VAL A 83 7.57 -1.43 -8.85
CA VAL A 83 6.28 -1.26 -9.52
C VAL A 83 5.30 -2.34 -9.04
N LYS A 84 4.08 -1.93 -8.69
CA LYS A 84 2.97 -2.82 -8.34
C LYS A 84 1.70 -2.41 -9.09
N ILE A 85 0.96 -3.39 -9.58
CA ILE A 85 -0.36 -3.22 -10.20
C ILE A 85 -1.46 -3.32 -9.13
N VAL A 86 -2.42 -2.40 -9.21
CA VAL A 86 -3.62 -2.32 -8.39
C VAL A 86 -4.84 -2.68 -9.24
N ASP A 87 -5.55 -3.74 -8.85
CA ASP A 87 -6.76 -4.20 -9.54
C ASP A 87 -7.97 -3.30 -9.22
N PRO A 88 -9.08 -3.41 -9.98
CA PRO A 88 -10.14 -2.38 -10.03
C PRO A 88 -10.76 -2.00 -8.68
N MET A 89 -10.89 -2.96 -7.76
CA MET A 89 -11.46 -2.73 -6.42
C MET A 89 -10.44 -2.22 -5.40
N GLY A 90 -9.28 -1.70 -5.86
CA GLY A 90 -8.20 -1.23 -5.00
C GLY A 90 -7.43 -2.38 -4.33
N GLY A 91 -7.58 -3.61 -4.82
CA GLY A 91 -6.81 -4.77 -4.36
C GLY A 91 -5.45 -4.87 -5.06
N MET A 92 -4.58 -5.73 -4.56
CA MET A 92 -3.37 -6.11 -5.32
C MET A 92 -3.75 -6.91 -6.57
N LEU A 93 -2.83 -6.96 -7.55
CA LEU A 93 -2.96 -7.82 -8.73
C LEU A 93 -3.37 -9.26 -8.36
N ASP A 94 -4.36 -9.77 -9.08
CA ASP A 94 -4.76 -11.18 -9.05
C ASP A 94 -3.54 -12.12 -9.16
N ALA A 95 -3.46 -13.11 -8.27
CA ALA A 95 -2.33 -14.04 -8.19
C ALA A 95 -2.09 -14.81 -9.51
N ALA A 96 -3.14 -15.11 -10.28
CA ALA A 96 -3.00 -15.77 -11.57
C ALA A 96 -2.28 -14.87 -12.60
N TRP A 97 -2.33 -13.55 -12.43
CA TRP A 97 -1.70 -12.58 -13.32
C TRP A 97 -0.25 -12.25 -12.99
N GLU A 98 0.22 -12.60 -11.79
CA GLU A 98 1.63 -12.45 -11.41
C GLU A 98 2.54 -13.30 -12.29
N ASN A 99 2.10 -14.51 -12.64
CA ASN A 99 2.82 -15.38 -13.57
C ASN A 99 2.96 -14.74 -14.96
N TYR A 100 1.97 -13.97 -15.43
CA TYR A 100 2.09 -13.23 -16.68
C TYR A 100 3.08 -12.09 -16.56
N ALA A 101 3.15 -11.41 -15.41
CA ALA A 101 4.14 -10.37 -15.15
C ALA A 101 5.57 -10.95 -15.20
N ASP A 102 5.81 -12.06 -14.50
CA ASP A 102 7.10 -12.76 -14.51
C ASP A 102 7.47 -13.24 -15.91
N LEU A 103 6.50 -13.79 -16.63
CA LEU A 103 6.69 -14.29 -17.98
C LEU A 103 7.15 -13.20 -18.94
N ILE A 104 6.49 -12.04 -18.95
CA ILE A 104 6.83 -10.97 -19.89
C ILE A 104 8.08 -10.21 -19.47
N VAL A 105 8.32 -9.99 -18.17
CA VAL A 105 9.51 -9.25 -17.70
C VAL A 105 10.78 -10.05 -17.93
N ASN A 106 10.74 -11.38 -17.78
CA ASN A 106 11.90 -12.24 -17.95
C ASN A 106 12.13 -12.74 -19.37
N ALA A 107 11.23 -12.46 -20.31
CA ALA A 107 11.36 -12.79 -21.72
C ALA A 107 12.51 -12.00 -22.39
N SER A 108 13.10 -12.56 -23.44
CA SER A 108 13.91 -11.77 -24.39
C SER A 108 13.06 -10.70 -25.10
N ASP A 109 13.70 -9.73 -25.74
CA ASP A 109 12.98 -8.63 -26.40
C ASP A 109 12.09 -9.13 -27.56
N SER A 110 12.57 -10.10 -28.34
CA SER A 110 11.80 -10.74 -29.41
C SER A 110 10.64 -11.59 -28.86
N GLU A 111 10.87 -12.34 -27.78
CA GLU A 111 9.81 -13.11 -27.11
C GLU A 111 8.75 -12.21 -26.49
N PHE A 112 9.15 -11.09 -25.88
CA PHE A 112 8.22 -10.12 -25.32
C PHE A 112 7.34 -9.50 -26.41
N LEU A 113 7.90 -9.16 -27.58
CA LEU A 113 7.12 -8.69 -28.73
C LEU A 113 6.07 -9.72 -29.16
N ARG A 114 6.48 -10.99 -29.34
CA ARG A 114 5.56 -12.08 -29.70
C ARG A 114 4.45 -12.27 -28.66
N LYS A 115 4.82 -12.32 -27.37
CA LYS A 115 3.86 -12.45 -26.26
C LYS A 115 2.91 -11.27 -26.17
N SER A 116 3.39 -10.06 -26.48
CA SER A 116 2.54 -8.87 -26.51
C SER A 116 1.47 -8.96 -27.61
N GLN A 117 1.82 -9.50 -28.77
CA GLN A 117 0.83 -9.75 -29.81
C GLN A 117 -0.16 -10.86 -29.43
N GLU A 118 0.30 -11.91 -28.74
CA GLU A 118 -0.55 -12.98 -28.20
C GLU A 118 -1.52 -12.45 -27.14
N PHE A 119 -1.05 -11.69 -26.17
CA PHE A 119 -1.86 -11.13 -25.09
C PHE A 119 -2.92 -10.17 -25.62
N LEU A 120 -2.57 -9.32 -26.59
CA LEU A 120 -3.58 -8.45 -27.24
C LEU A 120 -4.68 -9.24 -27.93
N ARG A 121 -4.37 -10.39 -28.55
CA ARG A 121 -5.36 -11.26 -29.19
C ARG A 121 -6.20 -11.99 -28.15
N GLN A 122 -5.54 -12.64 -27.18
CA GLN A 122 -6.15 -13.47 -26.14
C GLN A 122 -7.06 -12.66 -25.22
N PHE A 123 -6.62 -11.48 -24.80
CA PHE A 123 -7.32 -10.62 -23.84
C PHE A 123 -8.00 -9.43 -24.52
N SER A 124 -8.35 -9.57 -25.79
CA SER A 124 -9.13 -8.55 -26.50
C SER A 124 -10.57 -8.49 -25.97
N GLY A 125 -10.82 -7.58 -25.03
CA GLY A 125 -12.18 -7.17 -24.69
C GLY A 125 -12.88 -6.58 -25.92
N ARG A 126 -14.16 -6.92 -26.14
CA ARG A 126 -14.99 -6.34 -27.23
C ARG A 126 -15.29 -4.86 -26.99
N VAL A 127 -15.28 -4.43 -25.73
CA VAL A 127 -15.51 -3.05 -25.28
C VAL A 127 -14.35 -2.65 -24.37
N VAL A 128 -13.74 -1.49 -24.63
CA VAL A 128 -12.57 -0.97 -23.89
C VAL A 128 -12.72 0.50 -23.49
N GLU A 129 -13.95 1.02 -23.50
CA GLU A 129 -14.26 2.43 -23.24
C GLU A 129 -13.86 2.88 -21.82
N ASN A 130 -13.91 1.95 -20.86
CA ASN A 130 -13.56 2.21 -19.46
C ASN A 130 -12.13 1.75 -19.11
N ALA A 131 -11.41 1.16 -20.07
CA ALA A 131 -10.05 0.69 -19.87
C ALA A 131 -9.09 1.89 -19.82
N THR A 132 -8.48 2.12 -18.66
CA THR A 132 -7.46 3.16 -18.48
C THR A 132 -6.46 2.73 -17.41
N VAL A 133 -5.23 3.23 -17.50
CA VAL A 133 -4.19 2.99 -16.51
C VAL A 133 -3.92 4.28 -15.75
N PHE A 134 -4.10 4.25 -14.43
CA PHE A 134 -3.72 5.34 -13.54
C PHE A 134 -2.33 5.06 -12.98
N THR A 135 -1.44 6.04 -13.07
CA THR A 135 -0.09 5.96 -12.48
C THR A 135 0.05 6.92 -11.32
N ALA A 136 0.78 6.49 -10.30
CA ALA A 136 1.22 7.36 -9.22
C ALA A 136 2.62 6.97 -8.75
N ILE A 137 3.30 7.93 -8.13
CA ILE A 137 4.70 7.81 -7.74
C ILE A 137 4.92 8.21 -6.28
N ASP A 138 5.93 7.64 -5.64
CA ASP A 138 6.50 8.15 -4.40
C ASP A 138 7.54 9.27 -4.65
N THR A 139 8.27 9.66 -3.60
CA THR A 139 9.28 10.74 -3.65
C THR A 139 10.65 10.32 -4.19
N ARG A 140 10.86 9.07 -4.64
CA ARG A 140 12.17 8.63 -5.12
C ARG A 140 12.59 9.42 -6.37
N PRO A 141 13.89 9.80 -6.49
CA PRO A 141 14.36 10.58 -7.63
C PRO A 141 14.10 9.92 -8.99
N SER A 142 14.13 8.59 -9.03
CA SER A 142 13.93 7.80 -10.26
C SER A 142 12.46 7.67 -10.68
N SER A 143 11.49 7.96 -9.79
CA SER A 143 10.08 7.61 -10.02
C SER A 143 9.47 8.33 -11.22
N LYS A 144 9.77 9.62 -11.43
CA LYS A 144 9.24 10.39 -12.58
C LYS A 144 9.67 9.79 -13.92
N TYR A 145 10.94 9.39 -14.03
CA TYR A 145 11.47 8.80 -15.26
C TYR A 145 10.84 7.42 -15.52
N ILE A 146 10.72 6.62 -14.46
CA ILE A 146 10.17 5.26 -14.52
C ILE A 146 8.65 5.30 -14.80
N GLU A 147 7.94 6.34 -14.37
CA GLU A 147 6.51 6.55 -14.68
C GLU A 147 6.23 6.66 -16.17
N GLU A 148 7.12 7.32 -16.91
CA GLU A 148 6.99 7.41 -18.37
C GLU A 148 6.98 6.02 -19.02
N ALA A 149 7.85 5.12 -18.55
CA ALA A 149 7.92 3.77 -19.05
C ALA A 149 6.58 3.03 -18.89
N ALA A 150 5.92 3.17 -17.72
CA ALA A 150 4.61 2.55 -17.47
C ALA A 150 3.55 3.04 -18.47
N LEU A 151 3.53 4.35 -18.75
CA LEU A 151 2.57 4.97 -19.65
C LEU A 151 2.82 4.58 -21.10
N CYS A 152 4.08 4.56 -21.55
CA CYS A 152 4.45 4.04 -22.86
C CYS A 152 4.04 2.57 -23.01
N GLY A 153 4.23 1.76 -21.97
CA GLY A 153 3.77 0.37 -21.92
C GLY A 153 2.26 0.26 -22.10
N ALA A 154 1.48 1.02 -21.33
CA ALA A 154 0.02 1.05 -21.43
C ALA A 154 -0.46 1.50 -22.83
N GLN A 155 0.22 2.48 -23.42
CA GLN A 155 -0.05 2.94 -24.78
C GLN A 155 0.22 1.84 -25.82
N CYS A 156 1.28 1.03 -25.65
CA CYS A 156 1.54 -0.14 -26.49
C CYS A 156 0.45 -1.21 -26.36
N ALA A 157 -0.21 -1.30 -25.21
CA ALA A 157 -1.40 -2.11 -25.02
C ALA A 157 -2.68 -1.44 -25.58
N ARG A 158 -2.58 -0.27 -26.22
CA ARG A 158 -3.69 0.52 -26.76
C ARG A 158 -4.68 0.95 -25.66
N VAL A 159 -4.13 1.44 -24.54
CA VAL A 159 -4.88 1.97 -23.39
C VAL A 159 -4.33 3.34 -23.03
N GLY A 160 -5.23 4.29 -22.76
CA GLY A 160 -4.86 5.62 -22.29
C GLY A 160 -4.35 5.59 -20.84
N GLY A 161 -3.34 6.41 -20.55
CA GLY A 161 -2.77 6.55 -19.23
C GLY A 161 -3.08 7.91 -18.59
N ARG A 162 -3.27 7.95 -17.28
CA ARG A 162 -3.46 9.19 -16.50
C ARG A 162 -2.47 9.23 -15.34
N ARG A 163 -1.62 10.28 -15.32
CA ARG A 163 -0.73 10.59 -14.21
C ARG A 163 -1.53 11.23 -13.08
N LEU A 164 -1.50 10.61 -11.89
CA LEU A 164 -2.06 11.18 -10.66
C LEU A 164 -1.00 11.95 -9.85
N GLY A 165 0.28 11.75 -10.17
CA GLY A 165 1.40 12.44 -9.54
C GLY A 165 1.86 11.77 -8.25
N LEU A 166 2.39 12.59 -7.34
CA LEU A 166 2.88 12.14 -6.04
C LEU A 166 1.70 11.70 -5.17
N LEU A 167 1.67 10.45 -4.72
CA LEU A 167 0.65 9.91 -3.81
C LEU A 167 1.28 8.89 -2.85
N THR A 168 0.63 8.68 -1.70
CA THR A 168 0.89 7.47 -0.91
C THR A 168 0.37 6.24 -1.66
N THR A 169 0.89 5.05 -1.34
CA THR A 169 0.32 3.80 -1.90
C THR A 169 -1.18 3.69 -1.62
N PRO A 170 -1.67 3.90 -0.36
CA PRO A 170 -3.10 3.86 -0.08
C PRO A 170 -3.95 4.85 -0.87
N GLN A 171 -3.43 6.04 -1.19
CA GLN A 171 -4.15 7.03 -2.00
C GLN A 171 -4.39 6.54 -3.43
N LEU A 172 -3.40 5.89 -4.08
CA LEU A 172 -3.63 5.29 -5.40
C LEU A 172 -4.70 4.19 -5.33
N HIS A 173 -4.61 3.29 -4.34
CA HIS A 173 -5.59 2.22 -4.15
C HIS A 173 -7.02 2.77 -3.98
N TYR A 174 -7.16 3.85 -3.21
CA TYR A 174 -8.43 4.55 -3.04
C TYR A 174 -8.96 5.12 -4.36
N ILE A 175 -8.14 5.87 -5.11
CA ILE A 175 -8.57 6.53 -6.35
C ILE A 175 -8.99 5.49 -7.40
N VAL A 176 -8.23 4.40 -7.55
CA VAL A 176 -8.57 3.29 -8.46
C VAL A 176 -9.90 2.66 -8.07
N ARG A 177 -10.12 2.39 -6.78
CA ARG A 177 -11.40 1.84 -6.31
C ARG A 177 -12.56 2.77 -6.60
N CYS A 178 -12.46 4.05 -6.23
CA CYS A 178 -13.52 5.04 -6.47
C CYS A 178 -13.80 5.25 -7.96
N GLN A 179 -12.80 5.10 -8.83
CA GLN A 179 -12.97 5.26 -10.26
C GLN A 179 -13.81 4.14 -10.86
N ASN A 180 -13.71 2.93 -10.29
CA ASN A 180 -14.46 1.76 -10.73
C ASN A 180 -15.76 1.52 -9.93
N ASP A 181 -15.86 2.10 -8.74
CA ASP A 181 -17.01 2.00 -7.83
C ASP A 181 -17.24 3.36 -7.15
N SER A 182 -18.12 4.16 -7.75
CA SER A 182 -18.47 5.50 -7.25
C SER A 182 -19.15 5.47 -5.88
N SER A 183 -19.70 4.33 -5.46
CA SER A 183 -20.28 4.19 -4.12
C SER A 183 -19.23 4.22 -3.01
N TYR A 184 -17.96 3.94 -3.35
CA TYR A 184 -16.87 4.01 -2.38
C TYR A 184 -16.43 5.44 -2.09
N GLY A 185 -16.58 6.37 -3.02
CA GLY A 185 -16.21 7.77 -2.83
C GLY A 185 -15.82 8.48 -4.12
N VAL A 186 -15.25 9.67 -3.98
CA VAL A 186 -14.83 10.51 -5.11
C VAL A 186 -13.40 10.11 -5.53
N PRO A 187 -13.12 9.81 -6.81
CA PRO A 187 -11.82 9.33 -7.29
C PRO A 187 -10.77 10.44 -7.41
N THR A 188 -10.52 11.15 -6.32
CA THR A 188 -9.55 12.24 -6.24
C THR A 188 -8.82 12.21 -4.91
N GLU A 189 -7.66 12.86 -4.86
CA GLU A 189 -6.92 13.06 -3.61
C GLU A 189 -7.76 13.85 -2.58
N ALA A 190 -8.50 14.87 -3.01
CA ALA A 190 -9.45 15.58 -2.16
C ALA A 190 -10.58 14.67 -1.63
N GLY A 191 -11.07 13.74 -2.46
CA GLY A 191 -12.05 12.73 -2.07
C GLY A 191 -11.53 11.80 -0.97
N TYR A 192 -10.25 11.39 -1.07
CA TYR A 192 -9.59 10.61 -0.03
C TYR A 192 -9.59 11.35 1.31
N TYR A 193 -9.17 12.61 1.30
CA TYR A 193 -9.14 13.45 2.51
C TYR A 193 -10.54 13.66 3.08
N ALA A 194 -11.51 14.04 2.26
CA ALA A 194 -12.89 14.23 2.69
C ALA A 194 -13.48 12.96 3.33
N LYS A 195 -13.20 11.78 2.76
CA LYS A 195 -13.69 10.51 3.32
C LYS A 195 -13.09 10.25 4.71
N VAL A 196 -11.79 10.46 4.88
CA VAL A 196 -11.12 10.28 6.19
C VAL A 196 -11.62 11.30 7.21
N GLN A 197 -11.74 12.57 6.82
CA GLN A 197 -12.25 13.64 7.68
C GLN A 197 -13.69 13.38 8.13
N ASN A 198 -14.57 12.96 7.22
CA ASN A 198 -15.96 12.63 7.53
C ASN A 198 -16.05 11.43 8.49
N ALA A 199 -15.22 10.40 8.28
CA ALA A 199 -15.15 9.26 9.20
C ALA A 199 -14.67 9.69 10.60
N LEU A 200 -13.62 10.51 10.69
CA LEU A 200 -13.12 11.03 11.95
C LEU A 200 -14.14 11.91 12.68
N ALA A 201 -14.86 12.77 11.96
CA ALA A 201 -15.93 13.58 12.52
C ALA A 201 -17.05 12.69 13.08
N GLY A 202 -17.45 11.65 12.35
CA GLY A 202 -18.48 10.69 12.77
C GLY A 202 -18.15 9.89 14.03
N LEU A 203 -16.86 9.73 14.38
CA LEU A 203 -16.46 9.11 15.64
C LEU A 203 -16.82 9.95 16.87
N ASN A 204 -17.16 11.24 16.69
CA ASN A 204 -17.43 12.20 17.76
C ASN A 204 -16.34 12.16 18.85
N PHE A 205 -15.09 11.99 18.41
CA PHE A 205 -13.96 11.63 19.27
C PHE A 205 -13.80 12.57 20.47
N VAL A 206 -13.92 13.88 20.25
CA VAL A 206 -13.80 14.91 21.29
C VAL A 206 -14.84 14.73 22.42
N THR A 207 -16.03 14.23 22.11
CA THR A 207 -17.06 13.96 23.12
C THR A 207 -16.87 12.64 23.84
N ARG A 208 -16.11 11.70 23.25
CA ARG A 208 -15.89 10.34 23.75
C ARG A 208 -14.51 10.15 24.38
N CYS A 209 -13.59 11.09 24.17
CA CYS A 209 -12.26 11.00 24.73
C CYS A 209 -12.32 11.25 26.25
N GLY A 210 -11.76 10.33 27.02
CA GLY A 210 -11.62 10.52 28.46
C GLY A 210 -10.64 11.64 28.79
N LYS A 211 -10.64 12.09 30.06
CA LYS A 211 -9.74 13.15 30.56
C LYS A 211 -8.25 12.85 30.40
N ALA A 212 -7.89 11.59 30.17
CA ALA A 212 -6.51 11.14 29.99
C ALA A 212 -6.00 11.24 28.53
N TYR A 213 -6.85 11.61 27.58
CA TYR A 213 -6.43 11.74 26.19
C TYR A 213 -5.57 12.98 25.97
N ILE A 214 -4.39 12.78 25.40
CA ILE A 214 -3.50 13.84 24.93
C ILE A 214 -3.51 13.79 23.39
N PRO A 215 -3.86 14.89 22.69
CA PRO A 215 -3.99 14.88 21.23
C PRO A 215 -2.65 14.93 20.50
N THR A 216 -1.52 15.06 21.20
CA THR A 216 -0.20 15.18 20.57
C THR A 216 0.31 13.84 20.02
N LEU A 217 0.93 13.87 18.85
CA LEU A 217 1.62 12.76 18.20
C LEU A 217 2.90 13.28 17.54
N HIS A 218 4.03 12.63 17.80
CA HIS A 218 5.26 12.84 17.03
C HIS A 218 5.35 11.78 15.94
N LEU A 219 5.23 12.22 14.67
CA LEU A 219 5.11 11.32 13.53
C LEU A 219 6.39 11.35 12.68
N ASP A 220 7.15 10.26 12.74
CA ASP A 220 8.25 9.99 11.82
C ASP A 220 7.69 9.68 10.43
N CYS A 221 7.96 10.56 9.47
CA CYS A 221 7.47 10.44 8.10
C CYS A 221 8.49 9.77 7.16
N ALA A 222 9.59 9.23 7.70
CA ALA A 222 10.63 8.51 6.95
C ALA A 222 11.29 9.30 5.80
N ASN A 223 11.17 10.64 5.80
CA ASN A 223 11.46 11.54 4.66
C ASN A 223 10.69 11.16 3.37
N GLY A 224 9.57 10.45 3.53
CA GLY A 224 8.76 9.87 2.47
C GLY A 224 7.57 10.71 2.07
N ILE A 225 6.73 10.15 1.19
CA ILE A 225 5.58 10.86 0.64
C ILE A 225 4.51 11.18 1.71
N GLY A 226 4.46 10.39 2.79
CA GLY A 226 3.61 10.64 3.95
C GLY A 226 3.79 12.03 4.56
N ALA A 227 5.02 12.56 4.58
CA ALA A 227 5.33 13.91 5.06
C ALA A 227 4.57 15.00 4.30
N GLN A 228 4.41 14.84 2.99
CA GLN A 228 3.75 15.82 2.13
C GLN A 228 2.22 15.65 2.16
N LYS A 229 1.75 14.42 2.34
CA LYS A 229 0.33 14.06 2.18
C LYS A 229 -0.47 14.11 3.47
N PHE A 230 0.16 13.86 4.61
CA PHE A 230 -0.52 13.86 5.91
C PHE A 230 -1.04 15.25 6.32
N PRO A 231 -0.28 16.36 6.20
CA PRO A 231 -0.79 17.70 6.56
C PRO A 231 -2.06 18.12 5.81
N LEU A 232 -2.20 17.67 4.57
CA LEU A 232 -3.35 17.98 3.71
C LEU A 232 -4.65 17.30 4.18
N MET A 233 -4.57 16.35 5.12
CA MET A 233 -5.75 15.81 5.80
C MET A 233 -6.44 16.85 6.69
N CYS A 234 -5.78 17.96 7.04
CA CYS A 234 -6.35 19.07 7.83
C CYS A 234 -7.17 18.61 9.05
N ILE A 235 -6.63 17.66 9.81
CA ILE A 235 -7.30 17.12 11.00
C ILE A 235 -7.36 18.21 12.07
N SER A 236 -8.52 18.35 12.74
CA SER A 236 -8.70 19.34 13.81
C SER A 236 -7.75 19.08 14.99
N TRP A 237 -7.13 20.14 15.51
CA TRP A 237 -6.24 20.09 16.68
C TRP A 237 -6.91 19.51 17.94
N SER A 238 -8.24 19.64 18.05
CA SER A 238 -9.02 19.01 19.13
C SER A 238 -9.06 17.49 19.06
N VAL A 239 -8.86 16.93 17.86
CA VAL A 239 -8.80 15.49 17.60
C VAL A 239 -7.36 15.01 17.66
N LEU A 240 -6.46 15.66 16.92
CA LEU A 240 -5.07 15.23 16.81
C LEU A 240 -4.17 16.42 16.44
N VAL A 241 -3.11 16.60 17.22
CA VAL A 241 -2.02 17.54 16.99
C VAL A 241 -0.80 16.74 16.55
N VAL A 242 -0.34 16.91 15.32
CA VAL A 242 0.79 16.13 14.79
C VAL A 242 2.01 17.00 14.59
N ASN A 243 3.09 16.62 15.28
CA ASN A 243 4.43 17.14 15.08
C ASN A 243 5.13 16.22 14.08
N LEU A 244 5.32 16.70 12.84
CA LEU A 244 6.04 15.92 11.83
C LEU A 244 7.53 15.89 12.14
N MET A 245 8.11 14.72 12.00
CA MET A 245 9.53 14.42 12.20
C MET A 245 10.03 13.69 10.95
N ASN A 246 11.31 13.89 10.59
CA ASN A 246 11.89 13.33 9.35
C ASN A 246 10.97 13.58 8.15
N ASP A 247 10.64 14.85 7.93
CA ASP A 247 9.73 15.35 6.89
C ASP A 247 10.48 16.06 5.75
N GLN A 248 11.81 15.96 5.75
CA GLN A 248 12.65 16.68 4.82
C GLN A 248 12.76 15.95 3.48
N LYS A 249 13.10 16.67 2.40
CA LYS A 249 13.45 16.07 1.09
C LYS A 249 14.90 15.58 1.08
N THR A 250 15.26 14.76 2.07
CA THR A 250 16.59 14.17 2.24
C THR A 250 16.54 12.67 1.96
N GLN A 251 17.51 11.89 2.46
CA GLN A 251 17.59 10.46 2.20
C GLN A 251 16.38 9.73 2.80
N LEU A 252 15.61 9.08 1.92
CA LEU A 252 14.44 8.28 2.25
C LEU A 252 14.82 7.07 3.13
N ASN A 253 14.06 6.82 4.20
CA ASN A 253 14.24 5.70 5.14
C ASN A 253 15.64 5.64 5.82
N ASP A 254 16.41 6.73 5.84
CA ASP A 254 17.77 6.75 6.43
C ASP A 254 17.73 6.87 7.96
N LYS A 255 17.85 5.73 8.64
CA LYS A 255 17.77 5.61 10.11
C LYS A 255 16.45 6.17 10.68
N CYS A 256 15.38 6.02 9.91
CA CYS A 256 14.03 6.43 10.25
C CYS A 256 13.01 5.54 9.53
N GLY A 257 11.74 5.68 9.89
CA GLY A 257 10.61 4.99 9.32
C GLY A 257 10.25 3.68 10.03
N ALA A 258 9.07 3.15 9.71
CA ALA A 258 8.46 2.01 10.40
C ALA A 258 9.36 0.77 10.42
N ASP A 259 10.03 0.48 9.30
CA ASP A 259 10.90 -0.69 9.16
C ASP A 259 12.15 -0.60 10.05
N TYR A 260 12.82 0.56 10.05
CA TYR A 260 13.94 0.85 10.94
C TYR A 260 13.53 0.70 12.41
N VAL A 261 12.43 1.33 12.81
CA VAL A 261 11.92 1.29 14.18
C VAL A 261 11.57 -0.14 14.61
N LYS A 262 10.97 -0.93 13.72
CA LYS A 262 10.59 -2.32 13.99
C LYS A 262 11.80 -3.25 14.11
N ILE A 263 12.77 -3.13 13.21
CA ILE A 263 13.95 -4.02 13.13
C ILE A 263 14.98 -3.66 14.19
N GLU A 264 15.36 -2.39 14.25
CA GLU A 264 16.41 -1.91 15.18
C GLU A 264 15.90 -1.79 16.62
N LYS A 265 14.59 -1.63 16.80
CA LYS A 265 13.95 -1.38 18.11
C LYS A 265 14.61 -0.21 18.84
N LYS A 266 14.85 0.88 18.11
CA LYS A 266 15.48 2.12 18.57
C LYS A 266 14.66 3.31 18.12
N PHE A 267 14.87 4.44 18.78
CA PHE A 267 14.33 5.72 18.34
C PHE A 267 14.90 6.08 16.95
N PRO A 268 14.06 6.55 16.02
CA PRO A 268 14.53 7.03 14.73
C PRO A 268 15.25 8.37 14.88
N ARG A 269 15.99 8.78 13.85
CA ARG A 269 16.66 10.09 13.84
C ARG A 269 15.68 11.21 14.20
N ASN A 270 16.17 12.22 14.92
CA ASN A 270 15.43 13.40 15.38
C ASN A 270 14.44 13.15 16.54
N PHE A 271 14.44 11.97 17.18
CA PHE A 271 13.58 11.67 18.34
C PHE A 271 14.29 11.75 19.70
N ASP A 272 15.55 12.21 19.75
CA ASP A 272 16.36 12.22 20.99
C ASP A 272 15.76 13.08 22.11
N LYS A 273 14.99 14.11 21.76
CA LYS A 273 14.41 15.09 22.70
C LYS A 273 12.99 14.74 23.17
N ILE A 274 12.39 13.68 22.65
CA ILE A 274 11.04 13.24 23.01
C ILE A 274 11.02 12.70 24.44
N GLN A 275 10.07 13.18 25.23
CA GLN A 275 9.97 12.87 26.65
C GLN A 275 9.35 11.49 26.90
N ALA A 276 9.49 10.98 28.12
CA ALA A 276 8.83 9.74 28.53
C ALA A 276 7.31 9.83 28.35
N PHE A 277 6.73 8.75 27.84
CA PHE A 277 5.30 8.57 27.57
C PHE A 277 4.68 9.47 26.50
N GLU A 278 5.47 10.29 25.80
CA GLU A 278 5.00 10.97 24.61
C GLU A 278 4.72 9.97 23.48
N ARG A 279 3.57 10.14 22.82
CA ARG A 279 3.12 9.22 21.79
C ARG A 279 3.86 9.48 20.48
N CYS A 280 4.53 8.46 19.97
CA CYS A 280 5.22 8.50 18.70
C CYS A 280 4.67 7.45 17.73
N ALA A 281 4.77 7.75 16.44
CA ALA A 281 4.51 6.79 15.38
C ALA A 281 5.49 6.98 14.23
N ALA A 282 5.64 5.95 13.40
CA ALA A 282 6.42 5.99 12.18
C ALA A 282 5.64 5.41 11.00
N PHE A 283 5.65 6.14 9.89
CA PHE A 283 5.33 5.62 8.56
C PHE A 283 6.55 4.98 7.92
N ASP A 284 6.36 4.15 6.90
CA ASP A 284 7.39 3.85 5.92
C ASP A 284 7.32 4.81 4.71
N GLY A 285 8.26 4.64 3.76
CA GLY A 285 8.48 5.61 2.67
C GLY A 285 7.25 5.94 1.81
N ASP A 286 6.34 4.98 1.59
CA ASP A 286 5.09 5.14 0.83
C ASP A 286 3.82 5.17 1.70
N ALA A 287 3.99 5.22 3.02
CA ALA A 287 2.95 5.29 4.05
C ALA A 287 1.89 4.18 3.96
N ASP A 288 2.33 2.93 3.71
CA ASP A 288 1.48 1.73 3.79
C ASP A 288 1.69 0.91 5.08
N ARG A 289 2.64 1.32 5.92
CA ARG A 289 2.89 0.74 7.26
C ARG A 289 2.80 1.79 8.35
N LEU A 290 2.35 1.36 9.52
CA LEU A 290 2.33 2.18 10.73
C LEU A 290 2.79 1.36 11.94
N VAL A 291 3.77 1.89 12.68
CA VAL A 291 4.12 1.42 14.02
C VAL A 291 4.08 2.57 15.00
N TYR A 292 3.69 2.28 16.23
CA TYR A 292 3.78 3.23 17.35
C TYR A 292 4.97 2.87 18.24
N PHE A 293 5.44 3.85 18.99
CA PHE A 293 6.45 3.65 20.03
C PHE A 293 6.42 4.79 21.03
N TYR A 294 7.08 4.59 22.16
CA TYR A 294 7.28 5.63 23.16
C TYR A 294 8.51 5.30 24.02
N ARG A 295 8.89 6.25 24.86
CA ARG A 295 9.92 6.09 25.90
C ARG A 295 9.25 5.80 27.24
N ASP A 296 9.63 4.73 27.94
CA ASP A 296 9.07 4.47 29.27
C ASP A 296 9.74 5.31 30.38
N ALA A 297 9.32 5.13 31.64
CA ALA A 297 9.87 5.85 32.79
C ALA A 297 11.37 5.57 33.05
N SER A 298 11.89 4.45 32.54
CA SER A 298 13.30 4.08 32.62
C SER A 298 14.11 4.59 31.42
N ASN A 299 13.50 5.43 30.58
CA ASN A 299 14.02 5.92 29.32
C ASN A 299 14.23 4.85 28.24
N GLU A 300 13.66 3.66 28.39
CA GLU A 300 13.79 2.57 27.44
C GLU A 300 12.80 2.69 26.27
N PHE A 301 13.19 2.13 25.13
CA PHE A 301 12.37 2.13 23.92
C PHE A 301 11.27 1.06 24.02
N VAL A 302 10.01 1.46 23.88
CA VAL A 302 8.88 0.53 23.86
C VAL A 302 8.18 0.57 22.50
N LEU A 303 8.26 -0.56 21.78
CA LEU A 303 7.59 -0.75 20.49
C LEU A 303 6.11 -1.10 20.66
N ILE A 304 5.27 -0.51 19.81
CA ILE A 304 3.88 -0.89 19.59
C ILE A 304 3.72 -1.20 18.10
N ASP A 305 3.97 -2.46 17.76
CA ASP A 305 3.96 -2.94 16.38
C ASP A 305 2.57 -3.38 15.91
N GLY A 306 2.49 -3.94 14.70
CA GLY A 306 1.23 -4.34 14.09
C GLY A 306 0.40 -5.32 14.91
N ASP A 307 1.02 -6.20 15.70
CA ASP A 307 0.29 -7.12 16.59
C ASP A 307 -0.46 -6.36 17.70
N LYS A 308 0.19 -5.35 18.30
CA LYS A 308 -0.46 -4.52 19.32
C LYS A 308 -1.54 -3.63 18.72
N ILE A 309 -1.36 -3.15 17.49
CA ILE A 309 -2.38 -2.40 16.74
C ILE A 309 -3.59 -3.30 16.44
N ALA A 310 -3.36 -4.54 15.97
CA ALA A 310 -4.43 -5.51 15.75
C ALA A 310 -5.19 -5.83 17.03
N ALA A 311 -4.48 -6.05 18.14
CA ALA A 311 -5.11 -6.31 19.43
C ALA A 311 -5.95 -5.12 19.93
N LEU A 312 -5.46 -3.89 19.72
CA LEU A 312 -6.21 -2.68 20.04
C LEU A 312 -7.50 -2.58 19.22
N PHE A 313 -7.43 -2.76 17.90
CA PHE A 313 -8.62 -2.70 17.03
C PHE A 313 -9.60 -3.84 17.31
N ALA A 314 -9.12 -5.06 17.50
CA ALA A 314 -9.96 -6.19 17.86
C ALA A 314 -10.72 -5.91 19.15
N LYS A 315 -10.05 -5.33 20.15
CA LYS A 315 -10.66 -4.99 21.44
C LYS A 315 -11.73 -3.93 21.25
N TYR A 316 -11.37 -2.81 20.63
CA TYR A 316 -12.30 -1.71 20.39
C TYR A 316 -13.55 -2.15 19.62
N ILE A 317 -13.38 -2.91 18.53
CA ILE A 317 -14.50 -3.33 17.70
C ILE A 317 -15.38 -4.36 18.43
N THR A 318 -14.78 -5.28 19.20
CA THR A 318 -15.54 -6.24 20.02
C THR A 318 -16.40 -5.51 21.06
N GLU A 319 -15.85 -4.48 21.70
CA GLU A 319 -16.59 -3.62 22.64
C GLU A 319 -17.73 -2.86 21.93
N GLN A 320 -17.53 -2.37 20.70
CA GLN A 320 -18.59 -1.72 19.93
C GLN A 320 -19.70 -2.69 19.50
N VAL A 321 -19.35 -3.89 19.01
CA VAL A 321 -20.32 -4.94 18.64
C VAL A 321 -21.15 -5.35 19.84
N THR A 322 -20.49 -5.56 20.99
CA THR A 322 -21.17 -5.92 22.24
C THR A 322 -22.07 -4.79 22.73
N GLY A 323 -21.57 -3.56 22.75
CA GLY A 323 -22.34 -2.38 23.18
C GLY A 323 -23.54 -2.09 22.28
N ALA A 324 -23.49 -2.48 21.00
CA ALA A 324 -24.60 -2.39 20.07
C ALA A 324 -25.60 -3.56 20.16
N GLY A 325 -25.35 -4.55 21.03
CA GLY A 325 -26.19 -5.75 21.14
C GLY A 325 -26.10 -6.67 19.91
N LEU A 326 -25.00 -6.62 19.16
CA LEU A 326 -24.82 -7.35 17.90
C LEU A 326 -23.93 -8.59 18.04
N SER A 327 -23.63 -9.03 19.27
CA SER A 327 -22.75 -10.17 19.54
C SER A 327 -23.28 -11.50 19.00
N ASP A 328 -24.60 -11.65 18.87
CA ASP A 328 -25.22 -12.85 18.27
C ASP A 328 -25.20 -12.81 16.73
N VAL A 329 -24.85 -11.65 16.15
CA VAL A 329 -24.89 -11.40 14.69
C VAL A 329 -23.48 -11.38 14.09
N PHE A 330 -22.54 -10.75 14.78
CA PHE A 330 -21.19 -10.53 14.31
C PHE A 330 -20.14 -11.07 15.28
N MET A 331 -19.18 -11.80 14.74
CA MET A 331 -17.98 -12.22 15.45
C MET A 331 -16.76 -11.50 14.87
N VAL A 332 -15.94 -10.92 15.75
CA VAL A 332 -14.66 -10.32 15.38
C VAL A 332 -13.59 -11.40 15.31
N SER A 333 -12.92 -11.50 14.16
CA SER A 333 -11.78 -12.41 13.96
C SER A 333 -10.49 -11.62 13.79
N VAL A 334 -9.37 -12.19 14.24
CA VAL A 334 -8.02 -11.65 14.03
C VAL A 334 -7.18 -12.60 13.21
N ILE A 335 -6.52 -12.10 12.17
CA ILE A 335 -5.67 -12.90 11.30
C ILE A 335 -4.23 -12.41 11.44
N GLN A 336 -3.36 -13.34 11.78
CA GLN A 336 -1.94 -13.12 12.02
C GLN A 336 -1.09 -13.96 11.07
N THR A 337 0.22 -13.73 11.10
CA THR A 337 1.21 -14.56 10.40
C THR A 337 2.14 -15.24 11.40
N GLY A 338 3.01 -16.13 10.93
CA GLY A 338 4.03 -16.78 11.77
C GLY A 338 5.02 -15.83 12.46
N TYR A 339 5.06 -14.54 12.06
CA TYR A 339 5.89 -13.52 12.71
C TYR A 339 5.22 -12.86 13.94
N ALA A 340 3.95 -13.15 14.20
CA ALA A 340 3.25 -12.57 15.34
C ALA A 340 3.82 -13.07 16.67
N ASN A 341 3.89 -12.18 17.65
CA ASN A 341 4.34 -12.54 19.00
C ASN A 341 3.32 -13.51 19.65
N GLY A 342 3.76 -14.67 20.12
CA GLY A 342 2.84 -15.66 20.71
C GLY A 342 2.02 -15.15 21.92
N ASN A 343 2.48 -14.10 22.62
CA ASN A 343 1.69 -13.47 23.68
C ASN A 343 0.53 -12.63 23.13
N SER A 344 0.64 -12.05 21.93
CA SER A 344 -0.49 -11.35 21.30
C SER A 344 -1.60 -12.35 20.94
N THR A 345 -1.24 -13.50 20.35
CA THR A 345 -2.17 -14.59 20.07
C THR A 345 -2.84 -15.12 21.34
N LYS A 346 -2.07 -15.37 22.41
CA LYS A 346 -2.62 -15.80 23.71
C LYS A 346 -3.57 -14.75 24.30
N PHE A 347 -3.22 -13.47 24.25
CA PHE A 347 -4.08 -12.40 24.74
C PHE A 347 -5.42 -12.37 23.99
N LEU A 348 -5.37 -12.36 22.66
CA LEU A 348 -6.57 -12.36 21.82
C LEU A 348 -7.48 -13.56 22.08
N ARG A 349 -6.91 -14.76 22.09
CA ARG A 349 -7.68 -16.00 22.30
C ARG A 349 -8.14 -16.17 23.75
N ASP A 350 -7.22 -16.10 24.71
CA ASP A 350 -7.46 -16.54 26.09
C ASP A 350 -8.07 -15.43 26.96
N LYS A 351 -7.81 -14.15 26.64
CA LYS A 351 -8.33 -13.01 27.41
C LYS A 351 -9.51 -12.33 26.75
N MET A 352 -9.50 -12.19 25.42
CA MET A 352 -10.60 -11.54 24.70
C MET A 352 -11.63 -12.51 24.13
N GLY A 353 -11.30 -13.80 24.01
CA GLY A 353 -12.21 -14.78 23.42
C GLY A 353 -12.46 -14.58 21.93
N VAL A 354 -11.61 -13.83 21.22
CA VAL A 354 -11.76 -13.62 19.78
C VAL A 354 -11.17 -14.80 19.01
N HIS A 355 -11.76 -15.12 17.87
CA HIS A 355 -11.21 -16.11 16.95
C HIS A 355 -9.89 -15.60 16.35
N VAL A 356 -8.84 -16.42 16.38
CA VAL A 356 -7.52 -16.07 15.83
C VAL A 356 -7.08 -17.11 14.81
N CYS A 357 -6.70 -16.66 13.62
CA CYS A 357 -6.18 -17.50 12.54
C CYS A 357 -4.72 -17.11 12.21
N CYS A 358 -3.90 -18.08 11.81
CA CYS A 358 -2.54 -17.85 11.33
C CYS A 358 -2.41 -18.29 9.88
N VAL A 359 -1.87 -17.42 9.03
CA VAL A 359 -1.63 -17.67 7.61
C VAL A 359 -0.18 -17.43 7.23
N ALA A 360 0.21 -17.82 6.02
CA ALA A 360 1.51 -17.48 5.46
C ALA A 360 1.67 -15.95 5.33
N THR A 361 2.91 -15.47 5.43
CA THR A 361 3.26 -14.04 5.31
C THR A 361 2.81 -13.45 3.97
N GLY A 362 2.50 -12.15 3.98
CA GLY A 362 2.05 -11.39 2.83
C GLY A 362 0.56 -11.05 2.93
N ILE A 363 0.25 -9.76 2.71
CA ILE A 363 -1.10 -9.21 2.81
C ILE A 363 -2.14 -9.96 1.97
N LYS A 364 -1.74 -10.58 0.86
CA LYS A 364 -2.66 -11.39 0.03
C LYS A 364 -3.24 -12.57 0.81
N ASN A 365 -2.41 -13.25 1.60
CA ASN A 365 -2.83 -14.39 2.40
C ASN A 365 -3.74 -13.95 3.55
N LEU A 366 -3.37 -12.85 4.22
CA LEU A 366 -4.18 -12.23 5.26
C LEU A 366 -5.57 -11.81 4.73
N GLN A 367 -5.60 -11.12 3.59
CA GLN A 367 -6.85 -10.68 2.97
C GLN A 367 -7.71 -11.85 2.47
N LYS A 368 -7.10 -12.88 1.87
CA LYS A 368 -7.80 -14.10 1.42
C LYS A 368 -8.50 -14.82 2.57
N GLU A 369 -7.93 -14.76 3.76
CA GLU A 369 -8.54 -15.30 4.97
C GLU A 369 -9.58 -14.32 5.55
N ALA A 370 -9.31 -13.01 5.53
CA ALA A 370 -10.17 -11.96 6.09
C ALA A 370 -11.58 -11.95 5.49
N VAL A 371 -11.69 -12.18 4.18
CA VAL A 371 -12.98 -12.16 3.47
C VAL A 371 -13.92 -13.31 3.84
N LYS A 372 -13.47 -14.28 4.65
CA LYS A 372 -14.32 -15.37 5.15
C LYS A 372 -15.14 -14.98 6.39
N TYR A 373 -14.89 -13.82 6.97
CA TYR A 373 -15.53 -13.34 8.19
C TYR A 373 -16.28 -12.04 7.94
N ASP A 374 -17.25 -11.72 8.81
CA ASP A 374 -17.97 -10.44 8.72
C ASP A 374 -17.13 -9.25 9.17
N ILE A 375 -16.29 -9.48 10.19
CA ILE A 375 -15.35 -8.50 10.71
C ILE A 375 -14.01 -9.20 10.94
N ALA A 376 -12.99 -8.78 10.20
CA ALA A 376 -11.66 -9.34 10.32
C ALA A 376 -10.60 -8.24 10.48
N VAL A 377 -9.87 -8.28 11.59
CA VAL A 377 -8.70 -7.44 11.84
C VAL A 377 -7.46 -8.21 11.38
N TYR A 378 -6.63 -7.63 10.53
CA TYR A 378 -5.40 -8.29 10.09
C TYR A 378 -4.26 -7.31 9.97
N PHE A 379 -3.15 -7.63 10.64
CA PHE A 379 -1.90 -6.88 10.59
C PHE A 379 -0.73 -7.84 10.58
N GLU A 380 0.31 -7.49 9.83
CA GLU A 380 1.64 -8.04 10.02
C GLU A 380 2.37 -7.26 11.11
N ALA A 381 3.30 -7.92 11.81
CA ALA A 381 4.10 -7.29 12.86
C ALA A 381 4.95 -6.11 12.35
N ASN A 382 5.13 -5.94 11.03
CA ASN A 382 5.81 -4.79 10.42
C ASN A 382 4.94 -3.51 10.36
N GLY A 383 3.67 -3.59 10.77
CA GLY A 383 2.74 -2.45 10.77
C GLY A 383 1.85 -2.33 9.53
N HIS A 384 1.97 -3.24 8.55
CA HIS A 384 1.03 -3.30 7.42
C HIS A 384 -0.24 -4.05 7.84
N GLY A 385 -1.40 -3.42 7.72
CA GLY A 385 -2.67 -4.07 8.01
C GLY A 385 -3.87 -3.15 7.93
N THR A 386 -5.05 -3.73 8.07
CA THR A 386 -6.31 -2.99 8.13
C THR A 386 -7.42 -3.84 8.79
N VAL A 387 -8.64 -3.33 8.76
CA VAL A 387 -9.85 -4.02 9.20
C VAL A 387 -10.77 -4.20 7.99
N TYR A 388 -11.19 -5.45 7.77
CA TYR A 388 -12.17 -5.80 6.76
C TYR A 388 -13.57 -5.92 7.38
N PHE A 389 -14.56 -5.42 6.65
CA PHE A 389 -15.98 -5.58 6.93
C PHE A 389 -16.66 -6.18 5.70
N SER A 390 -17.45 -7.24 5.88
CA SER A 390 -18.12 -7.94 4.78
C SER A 390 -19.26 -7.11 4.16
N PRO A 391 -19.71 -7.44 2.94
CA PRO A 391 -20.94 -6.88 2.40
C PRO A 391 -22.15 -7.11 3.33
N ARG A 392 -22.26 -8.31 3.92
CA ARG A 392 -23.31 -8.65 4.90
C ARG A 392 -23.30 -7.71 6.10
N PHE A 393 -22.13 -7.33 6.61
CA PHE A 393 -22.03 -6.35 7.70
C PHE A 393 -22.68 -5.02 7.33
N TYR A 394 -22.38 -4.50 6.13
CA TYR A 394 -22.97 -3.25 5.66
C TYR A 394 -24.47 -3.37 5.36
N ASP A 395 -24.92 -4.51 4.83
CA ASP A 395 -26.34 -4.73 4.56
C ASP A 395 -27.18 -4.75 5.84
N ILE A 396 -26.66 -5.34 6.91
CA ILE A 396 -27.32 -5.37 8.22
C ILE A 396 -27.32 -3.99 8.88
N LEU A 397 -26.21 -3.23 8.81
CA LEU A 397 -26.17 -1.90 9.43
C LEU A 397 -27.01 -0.83 8.71
N ARG A 398 -27.44 -1.09 7.46
CA ARG A 398 -28.31 -0.19 6.70
C ARG A 398 -29.80 -0.48 6.90
N GLN A 399 -30.14 -1.63 7.47
CA GLN A 399 -31.49 -1.98 7.91
C GLN A 399 -31.75 -1.36 9.28
#